data_AF-A9ENV9-F1
#
_entry.id   AF-A9ENV9-F1
#
_cell.length_a   1.000
_cell.length_b   1.000
_cell.length_c   1.000
_cell.angle_alpha   90.00
_cell.angle_beta   90.00
_cell.angle_gamma   90.00
#
_symmetry.space_group_name_H-M   'P 1'
#
loop_
_entity.id
_entity.type
_entity.pdbx_description
1 polymer ?
#
loop_
_entity_poly.entity_id
_entity_poly.type
_entity_poly.pdbx_seq_one_letter_code
_entity_poly.pdbx_strand_id
1 'polypeptide(L)'
;MGTQHITNIGGNKVSHTFDTPGGWSSTITYGYRKMRNAGKAAIYWDGQYFSTISLYDPGNVYHCEFTLHDMPSGVHTVMVKALNQKEPVSGGTYVNVDYFRQYDF
;
A
#
# COMPACT_ATOMS: atom_id res chain seq x y z
N MET A 1 18.95 -3.26 2.81
CA MET A 1 17.88 -4.29 2.90
C MET A 1 16.66 -3.62 3.50
N GLY A 2 15.50 -3.69 2.85
CA GLY A 2 14.22 -3.19 3.39
C GLY A 2 13.66 -4.13 4.46
N THR A 3 12.76 -3.64 5.31
CA THR A 3 12.07 -4.45 6.32
C THR A 3 10.61 -4.57 5.93
N GLN A 4 10.15 -5.80 5.67
CA GLN A 4 8.74 -6.06 5.39
C GLN A 4 7.94 -6.16 6.70
N HIS A 5 6.89 -5.37 6.81
CA HIS A 5 5.91 -5.42 7.89
C HIS A 5 4.68 -6.21 7.45
N ILE A 6 4.10 -7.04 8.33
CA ILE A 6 2.98 -7.94 7.99
C ILE A 6 1.96 -7.95 9.12
N THR A 7 0.67 -7.96 8.76
CA THR A 7 -0.43 -8.18 9.73
C THR A 7 -1.58 -8.94 9.09
N ASN A 8 -2.31 -9.71 9.90
CA ASN A 8 -3.60 -10.33 9.55
C ASN A 8 -4.75 -9.78 10.41
N ILE A 9 -4.50 -8.73 11.21
CA ILE A 9 -5.49 -8.12 12.08
C ILE A 9 -6.15 -6.96 11.32
N GLY A 10 -7.47 -7.03 11.17
CA GLY A 10 -8.25 -5.96 10.55
C GLY A 10 -8.16 -4.66 11.34
N GLY A 11 -8.10 -3.54 10.64
CA GLY A 11 -8.00 -2.22 11.26
C GLY A 11 -6.56 -1.74 11.46
N ASN A 12 -5.59 -2.65 11.52
CA ASN A 12 -4.17 -2.27 11.55
C ASN A 12 -3.80 -1.47 10.31
N LYS A 13 -2.98 -0.45 10.50
CA LYS A 13 -2.63 0.53 9.47
C LYS A 13 -1.18 0.96 9.61
N VAL A 14 -0.59 1.34 8.48
CA VAL A 14 0.68 2.06 8.39
C VAL A 14 0.46 3.31 7.56
N SER A 15 1.18 4.38 7.89
CA SER A 15 1.08 5.68 7.24
C SER A 15 2.47 6.17 6.87
N HIS A 16 2.56 6.85 5.73
CA HIS A 16 3.76 7.55 5.32
C HIS A 16 3.38 8.97 4.90
N THR A 17 3.99 9.95 5.55
CA THR A 17 3.80 11.37 5.28
C THR A 17 5.04 11.90 4.59
N PHE A 18 4.83 12.69 3.55
CA PHE A 18 5.88 13.28 2.72
C PHE A 18 5.46 14.64 2.20
N ASP A 19 6.43 15.44 1.79
CA ASP A 19 6.23 16.78 1.25
C ASP A 19 6.56 16.77 -0.24
N THR A 20 5.73 17.40 -1.05
CA THR A 20 5.89 17.55 -2.49
C THR A 20 6.26 19.02 -2.77
N PRO A 21 7.53 19.30 -3.11
CA PRO A 21 8.01 20.67 -3.25
C PRO A 21 7.22 21.46 -4.31
N GLY A 22 7.02 22.75 -4.07
CA GLY A 22 6.35 23.65 -5.01
C GLY A 22 6.99 23.63 -6.39
N GLY A 23 6.16 23.52 -7.44
CA GLY A 23 6.58 23.53 -8.85
C GLY A 23 6.86 22.15 -9.45
N TRP A 24 6.76 21.08 -8.65
CA TRP A 24 6.98 19.70 -9.08
C TRP A 24 5.73 18.87 -8.85
N SER A 25 5.61 17.78 -9.61
CA SER A 25 4.63 16.73 -9.37
C SER A 25 5.36 15.56 -8.73
N SER A 26 4.74 14.95 -7.72
CA SER A 26 5.34 13.78 -7.08
C SER A 26 4.49 12.55 -7.30
N THR A 27 5.15 11.40 -7.16
CA THR A 27 4.54 10.08 -7.20
C THR A 27 4.95 9.32 -5.94
N ILE A 28 4.02 8.57 -5.35
CA ILE A 28 4.31 7.66 -4.24
C ILE A 28 4.00 6.22 -4.64
N THR A 29 4.96 5.33 -4.42
CA THR A 29 4.83 3.89 -4.66
C THR A 29 4.79 3.14 -3.35
N TYR A 30 3.80 2.25 -3.22
CA TYR A 30 3.69 1.24 -2.18
C TYR A 30 4.14 -0.12 -2.72
N GLY A 31 5.25 -0.64 -2.19
CA GLY A 31 5.79 -1.96 -2.51
C GLY A 31 5.27 -3.06 -1.59
N TYR A 32 4.89 -4.20 -2.16
CA TYR A 32 4.37 -5.38 -1.46
C TYR A 32 4.69 -6.68 -2.22
N ARG A 33 4.31 -7.81 -1.62
CA ARG A 33 4.26 -9.10 -2.31
C ARG A 33 2.83 -9.65 -2.35
N LYS A 34 2.52 -10.44 -3.36
CA LYS A 34 1.32 -11.27 -3.38
C LYS A 34 1.63 -12.69 -2.94
N MET A 35 0.67 -13.32 -2.25
CA MET A 35 0.84 -14.68 -1.72
C MET A 35 -0.51 -15.37 -1.48
N ARG A 36 -0.51 -16.72 -1.44
CA ARG A 36 -1.73 -17.56 -1.34
C ARG A 36 -2.60 -17.35 -0.12
N ASN A 37 -2.06 -16.76 0.94
CA ASN A 37 -2.77 -16.48 2.19
C ASN A 37 -3.00 -14.98 2.42
N ALA A 38 -2.82 -14.14 1.40
CA ALA A 38 -2.99 -12.70 1.55
C ALA A 38 -4.45 -12.24 1.50
N GLY A 39 -4.69 -11.09 2.12
CA GLY A 39 -5.98 -10.41 2.18
C GLY A 39 -6.05 -9.18 1.27
N LYS A 40 -7.05 -8.34 1.58
CA LYS A 40 -7.29 -7.06 0.92
C LYS A 40 -6.83 -5.91 1.81
N ALA A 41 -6.24 -4.90 1.18
CA ALA A 41 -5.82 -3.67 1.83
C ALA A 41 -6.57 -2.48 1.24
N ALA A 42 -7.08 -1.60 2.10
CA ALA A 42 -7.57 -0.30 1.69
C ALA A 42 -6.43 0.72 1.68
N ILE A 43 -6.36 1.48 0.61
CA ILE A 43 -5.41 2.57 0.40
C ILE A 43 -6.17 3.87 0.61
N TYR A 44 -5.61 4.75 1.42
CA TYR A 44 -6.12 6.10 1.66
C TYR A 44 -5.06 7.12 1.27
N TRP A 45 -5.54 8.24 0.75
CA TRP A 45 -4.74 9.43 0.43
C TRP A 45 -5.35 10.63 1.15
N ASP A 46 -4.55 11.30 1.98
CA ASP A 46 -4.97 12.47 2.78
C ASP A 46 -6.24 12.20 3.59
N GLY A 47 -6.35 10.97 4.10
CA GLY A 47 -7.49 10.49 4.87
C GLY A 47 -8.70 10.05 4.03
N GLN A 48 -8.72 10.32 2.74
CA GLN A 48 -9.78 9.87 1.82
C GLN A 48 -9.51 8.46 1.31
N TYR A 49 -10.54 7.63 1.23
CA TYR A 49 -10.42 6.30 0.62
C TYR A 49 -10.11 6.44 -0.87
N PHE A 50 -9.05 5.79 -1.33
CA PHE A 50 -8.65 5.78 -2.74
C PHE A 50 -9.09 4.49 -3.43
N SER A 51 -8.63 3.34 -2.94
CA SER A 51 -8.93 2.05 -3.54
C SER A 51 -8.73 0.90 -2.57
N THR A 52 -9.25 -0.27 -2.92
CA THR A 52 -8.97 -1.53 -2.25
C THR A 52 -8.20 -2.42 -3.21
N ILE A 53 -7.04 -2.91 -2.78
CA ILE A 53 -6.22 -3.84 -3.57
C ILE A 53 -6.22 -5.23 -2.94
N SER A 54 -6.18 -6.26 -3.79
CA SER A 54 -6.04 -7.65 -3.38
C SER A 54 -4.58 -8.05 -3.45
N LEU A 55 -4.02 -8.49 -2.31
CA LEU A 55 -2.66 -9.01 -2.26
C LEU A 55 -2.63 -10.53 -2.54
N TYR A 56 -3.77 -11.13 -2.88
CA TYR A 56 -3.85 -12.57 -3.16
C TYR A 56 -3.28 -12.91 -4.54
N ASP A 57 -2.48 -13.96 -4.55
CA ASP A 57 -2.08 -14.70 -5.75
C ASP A 57 -1.92 -16.18 -5.38
N PRO A 58 -2.29 -17.15 -6.25
CA PRO A 58 -2.01 -18.57 -5.99
C PRO A 58 -0.52 -18.87 -5.84
N GLY A 59 0.35 -18.10 -6.51
CA GLY A 59 1.80 -18.13 -6.34
C GLY A 59 2.33 -17.06 -5.39
N ASN A 60 3.65 -17.02 -5.22
CA ASN A 60 4.30 -15.85 -4.62
C ASN A 60 4.76 -14.92 -5.74
N VAL A 61 4.31 -13.67 -5.69
CA VAL A 61 4.76 -12.62 -6.61
C VAL A 61 5.44 -11.55 -5.78
N TYR A 62 6.72 -11.31 -6.04
CA TYR A 62 7.54 -10.33 -5.32
C TYR A 62 7.62 -9.02 -6.10
N HIS A 63 8.02 -7.94 -5.42
CA HIS A 63 8.20 -6.61 -6.02
C HIS A 63 6.93 -6.09 -6.72
N CYS A 64 5.76 -6.35 -6.13
CA CYS A 64 4.52 -5.76 -6.61
C CYS A 64 4.44 -4.30 -6.14
N GLU A 65 3.90 -3.45 -6.99
CA GLU A 65 3.81 -2.01 -6.72
C GLU A 65 2.38 -1.51 -6.94
N PHE A 66 1.98 -0.57 -6.10
CA PHE A 66 0.80 0.27 -6.30
C PHE A 66 1.25 1.73 -6.25
N THR A 67 0.98 2.47 -7.31
CA THR A 67 1.55 3.80 -7.50
C THR A 67 0.43 4.84 -7.63
N LEU A 68 0.57 5.93 -6.88
CA LEU A 68 -0.25 7.13 -6.97
C LEU A 68 0.56 8.22 -7.65
N HIS A 69 -0.01 8.83 -8.70
CA HIS A 69 0.63 9.85 -9.53
C HIS A 69 0.03 11.23 -9.30
N ASP A 70 0.65 12.24 -9.90
CA ASP A 70 0.13 13.60 -10.03
C ASP A 70 -0.25 14.26 -8.70
N MET A 71 0.61 14.08 -7.71
CA MET A 71 0.41 14.66 -6.39
C MET A 71 0.79 16.14 -6.43
N PRO A 72 -0.16 17.07 -6.16
CA PRO A 72 0.12 18.50 -6.19
C PRO A 72 1.13 18.88 -5.11
N SER A 73 1.63 20.11 -5.12
CA SER A 73 2.54 20.58 -4.08
C SER A 73 1.87 20.64 -2.71
N GLY A 74 2.55 20.15 -1.67
CA GLY A 74 2.09 20.16 -0.29
C GLY A 74 2.46 18.90 0.49
N VAL A 75 2.05 18.88 1.75
CA VAL A 75 2.23 17.70 2.61
C VAL A 75 1.12 16.71 2.36
N HIS A 76 1.48 15.49 1.98
CA HIS A 76 0.57 14.39 1.73
C HIS A 76 0.81 13.23 2.68
N THR A 77 -0.23 12.44 2.92
CA THR A 77 -0.16 11.20 3.69
C THR A 77 -0.82 10.06 2.92
N VAL A 78 -0.05 9.01 2.66
CA VAL A 78 -0.58 7.72 2.20
C VAL A 78 -0.76 6.79 3.40
N MET A 79 -1.87 6.06 3.45
CA MET A 79 -2.13 5.05 4.47
C MET A 79 -2.59 3.75 3.84
N VAL A 80 -2.01 2.64 4.32
CA VAL A 80 -2.42 1.28 3.98
C VAL A 80 -3.07 0.67 5.21
N LYS A 81 -4.30 0.16 5.06
CA LYS A 81 -5.08 -0.45 6.15
C LYS A 81 -5.48 -1.88 5.80
N ALA A 82 -5.20 -2.82 6.70
CA ALA A 82 -5.67 -4.20 6.57
C ALA A 82 -7.19 -4.27 6.80
N LEU A 83 -7.92 -4.87 5.87
CA LEU A 83 -9.39 -4.93 5.94
C LEU A 83 -9.93 -6.16 6.67
N ASN A 84 -9.08 -7.17 6.93
CA ASN A 84 -9.52 -8.51 7.33
C ASN A 84 -10.55 -9.11 6.36
N GLN A 85 -10.40 -8.80 5.07
CA GLN A 85 -11.14 -9.36 3.96
C GLN A 85 -10.17 -10.11 3.05
N LYS A 86 -10.64 -11.10 2.31
CA LYS A 86 -9.81 -11.91 1.41
C LYS A 86 -10.60 -12.38 0.20
N GLU A 87 -9.91 -12.85 -0.83
CA GLU A 87 -10.57 -13.61 -1.88
C GLU A 87 -11.08 -14.95 -1.33
N PRO A 88 -12.17 -15.53 -1.90
CA PRO A 88 -12.73 -16.79 -1.41
C PRO A 88 -11.68 -17.91 -1.34
N VAL A 89 -10.82 -18.01 -2.35
CA VAL A 89 -9.76 -19.01 -2.50
C VAL A 89 -8.51 -18.74 -1.65
N SER A 90 -8.38 -17.55 -1.03
CA SER A 90 -7.21 -17.23 -0.22
C SER A 90 -7.21 -17.99 1.11
N GLY A 91 -6.03 -18.44 1.54
CA GLY A 91 -5.80 -19.11 2.82
C GLY A 91 -5.74 -18.17 4.04
N GLY A 92 -5.89 -16.86 3.87
CA GLY A 92 -5.79 -15.90 4.98
C GLY A 92 -6.10 -14.46 4.58
N THR A 93 -5.86 -13.53 5.52
CA THR A 93 -6.13 -12.10 5.38
C THR A 93 -4.86 -11.25 5.52
N TYR A 94 -3.69 -11.86 5.35
CA TYR A 94 -2.42 -11.18 5.56
C TYR A 94 -2.22 -10.02 4.58
N VAL A 95 -1.91 -8.84 5.12
CA VAL A 95 -1.47 -7.67 4.37
C VAL A 95 -0.02 -7.41 4.74
N ASN A 96 0.81 -7.17 3.73
CA ASN A 96 2.24 -6.90 3.91
C ASN A 96 2.63 -5.59 3.25
N VAL A 97 3.52 -4.84 3.88
CA VAL A 97 4.13 -3.63 3.33
C VAL A 97 5.63 -3.78 3.37
N ASP A 98 6.29 -3.61 2.23
CA ASP A 98 7.75 -3.68 2.11
C ASP A 98 8.37 -2.27 2.15
N TYR A 99 7.89 -1.37 1.29
CA TYR A 99 8.36 0.02 1.29
C TYR A 99 7.31 1.02 0.80
N PHE A 100 7.54 2.28 1.16
CA PHE A 100 7.02 3.45 0.46
C PHE A 100 8.19 4.17 -0.20
N ARG A 101 8.00 4.67 -1.43
CA ARG A 101 9.01 5.46 -2.12
C ARG A 101 8.37 6.62 -2.88
N GLN A 102 8.86 7.82 -2.61
CA GLN A 102 8.50 9.03 -3.33
C GLN A 102 9.46 9.25 -4.51
N TYR A 103 8.92 9.78 -5.60
CA TYR A 103 9.66 10.31 -6.74
C TYR A 103 9.14 11.71 -7.05
N ASP A 104 10.05 12.64 -7.33
CA ASP A 104 9.75 14.04 -7.69
C ASP A 104 10.21 14.30 -9.12
N PHE A 105 9.41 15.02 -9.91
CA PHE A 105 9.73 15.34 -11.31
C PHE A 105 8.99 16.57 -11.83
#